data_AF-A0A3R9KF63-F1
#
_entry.id   AF-A0A3R9KF63-F1
#
_cell.length_a   1.000
_cell.length_b   1.000
_cell.length_c   1.000
_cell.angle_alpha   90.00
_cell.angle_beta   90.00
_cell.angle_gamma   90.00
#
_symmetry.space_group_name_H-M   'P 1'
#
loop_
_entity.id
_entity.type
_entity.pdbx_description
1 polymer ?
#
loop_
_entity_poly.entity_id
_entity_poly.type
_entity_poly.pdbx_seq_one_letter_code
_entity_poly.pdbx_strand_id
1 'polypeptide(L)'
;MNDILLKSFNFHEIIDMLVDFERNNQSCSLKELSAILNLDEGHVRKMNAPSVNRHYTFEQLYILSRVWNVDFNVFLPSLETLSQLTAFQQYSEVEIKEFIDNLILNMKGNNYNV
;
A
#
# COMPACT_ATOMS: atom_id res chain seq x y z
N MET A 1 -3.82 -14.47 18.64
CA MET A 1 -2.83 -14.07 17.61
C MET A 1 -3.37 -13.01 16.65
N ASN A 2 -4.69 -12.86 16.47
CA ASN A 2 -5.30 -11.85 15.57
C ASN A 2 -4.99 -10.38 15.87
N ASP A 3 -4.65 -10.04 17.11
CA ASP A 3 -4.53 -8.65 17.56
C ASP A 3 -3.24 -7.94 17.04
N ILE A 4 -2.25 -8.70 16.57
CA ILE A 4 -0.97 -8.15 16.09
C ILE A 4 -1.13 -7.59 14.67
N LEU A 5 -1.76 -8.35 13.76
CA LEU A 5 -1.96 -7.91 12.38
C LEU A 5 -2.79 -6.62 12.34
N LEU A 6 -3.88 -6.56 13.11
CA LEU A 6 -4.81 -5.43 13.18
C LEU A 6 -4.16 -4.14 13.72
N LYS A 7 -3.09 -4.23 14.50
CA LYS A 7 -2.35 -3.09 15.04
C LYS A 7 -1.11 -2.71 14.22
N SER A 8 -0.73 -3.55 13.26
CA SER A 8 0.60 -3.48 12.65
C SER A 8 0.70 -2.60 11.40
N PHE A 9 -0.38 -2.45 10.64
CA PHE A 9 -0.37 -1.69 9.39
C PHE A 9 -1.61 -0.82 9.22
N ASN A 10 -1.42 0.43 8.83
CA ASN A 10 -2.47 1.32 8.37
C ASN A 10 -2.65 1.26 6.84
N PHE A 11 -3.73 1.88 6.33
CA PHE A 11 -4.05 1.87 4.90
C PHE A 11 -2.92 2.39 4.02
N HIS A 12 -2.29 3.48 4.42
CA HIS A 12 -1.25 4.08 3.61
C HIS A 12 0.03 3.24 3.60
N GLU A 13 0.41 2.64 4.74
CA GLU A 13 1.56 1.72 4.80
C GLU A 13 1.37 0.52 3.86
N ILE A 14 0.13 0.04 3.70
CA ILE A 14 -0.19 -1.03 2.75
C ILE A 14 -0.02 -0.55 1.31
N ILE A 15 -0.52 0.65 0.99
CA ILE A 15 -0.30 1.23 -0.35
C ILE A 15 1.20 1.36 -0.64
N ASP A 16 1.97 1.84 0.33
CA ASP A 16 3.42 2.00 0.19
C ASP A 16 4.10 0.63 -0.09
N MET A 17 3.67 -0.44 0.60
CA MET A 17 4.11 -1.82 0.34
C MET A 17 3.71 -2.33 -1.04
N LEU A 18 2.49 -2.06 -1.49
CA LEU A 18 2.00 -2.47 -2.81
C LEU A 18 2.72 -1.75 -3.94
N VAL A 19 3.00 -0.46 -3.78
CA VAL A 19 3.80 0.31 -4.76
C VAL A 19 5.23 -0.23 -4.83
N ASP A 20 5.85 -0.56 -3.69
CA ASP A 20 7.21 -1.14 -3.71
C ASP A 20 7.23 -2.53 -4.34
N PHE A 21 6.23 -3.38 -4.05
CA PHE A 21 6.07 -4.68 -4.69
C PHE A 21 5.98 -4.55 -6.21
N GLU A 22 5.10 -3.67 -6.70
CA GLU A 22 4.94 -3.49 -8.14
C GLU A 22 6.18 -2.84 -8.78
N ARG A 23 6.80 -1.87 -8.11
CA ARG A 23 8.08 -1.30 -8.53
C ARG A 23 9.14 -2.39 -8.76
N ASN A 24 9.22 -3.36 -7.86
CA ASN A 24 10.15 -4.48 -7.98
C ASN A 24 9.80 -5.39 -9.16
N ASN A 25 8.51 -5.68 -9.41
CA ASN A 25 8.05 -6.45 -10.58
C ASN A 25 8.43 -5.76 -11.90
N GLN A 26 8.35 -4.43 -11.93
CA GLN A 26 8.72 -3.60 -13.07
C GLN A 26 10.25 -3.38 -13.19
N SER A 27 11.05 -3.95 -12.28
CA SER A 27 12.51 -3.71 -12.19
C SER A 27 12.88 -2.22 -12.15
N CYS A 28 11.99 -1.39 -11.58
CA CYS A 28 12.10 0.06 -11.56
C CYS A 28 12.92 0.51 -10.34
N SER A 29 13.98 1.29 -10.55
CA SER A 29 14.77 1.86 -9.46
C SER A 29 14.02 2.99 -8.74
N LEU A 30 14.43 3.32 -7.51
CA LEU A 30 13.88 4.48 -6.78
C LEU A 30 14.10 5.79 -7.53
N LYS A 31 15.23 5.90 -8.26
CA LYS A 31 15.53 7.05 -9.11
C LYS A 31 14.53 7.17 -10.25
N GLU A 32 14.21 6.08 -10.93
CA GLU A 32 13.21 6.07 -12.00
C GLU A 32 11.81 6.37 -11.45
N LEU A 33 11.44 5.80 -10.31
CA LEU A 33 10.18 6.13 -9.63
C LEU A 33 10.07 7.62 -9.29
N SER A 34 11.15 8.24 -8.79
CA SER A 34 11.19 9.67 -8.52
C SER A 34 11.02 10.51 -9.78
N ALA A 35 11.59 10.09 -10.90
CA ALA A 35 11.43 10.76 -12.18
C ALA A 35 9.99 10.64 -12.72
N ILE A 36 9.38 9.46 -12.63
CA ILE A 36 7.99 9.22 -13.04
C ILE A 36 7.02 10.12 -12.29
N LEU A 37 7.21 10.24 -10.97
CA LEU A 37 6.33 11.03 -10.10
C LEU A 37 6.71 12.51 -10.05
N ASN A 38 7.80 12.91 -10.71
CA ASN A 38 8.39 14.25 -10.62
C ASN A 38 8.61 14.70 -9.15
N LEU A 39 9.18 13.80 -8.35
CA LEU A 39 9.50 14.00 -6.95
C LEU A 39 11.02 13.96 -6.74
N ASP A 40 11.48 14.55 -5.65
CA ASP A 40 12.86 14.37 -5.20
C ASP A 40 13.10 12.90 -4.77
N GLU A 41 14.26 12.32 -5.10
CA GLU A 41 14.57 10.92 -4.76
C GLU A 41 14.57 10.69 -3.24
N GLY A 42 15.03 11.70 -2.47
CA GLY A 42 14.95 11.69 -1.01
C GLY A 42 13.51 11.74 -0.49
N HIS A 43 12.58 12.30 -1.26
CA HIS A 43 11.15 12.27 -0.98
C HIS A 43 10.58 10.86 -1.16
N VAL A 44 10.91 10.18 -2.26
CA VAL A 44 10.46 8.80 -2.54
C VAL A 44 11.02 7.82 -1.50
N ARG A 45 12.30 7.95 -1.12
CA ARG A 45 12.89 7.16 -0.03
C ARG A 45 12.16 7.33 1.30
N LYS A 46 11.63 8.53 1.58
CA LYS A 46 10.87 8.81 2.79
C LYS A 46 9.46 8.26 2.75
N MET A 47 8.79 8.26 1.60
CA MET A 47 7.48 7.62 1.44
C MET A 47 7.57 6.11 1.68
N ASN A 48 8.66 5.48 1.22
CA ASN A 48 8.89 4.06 1.46
C ASN A 48 9.55 3.76 2.82
N ALA A 49 9.69 4.75 3.71
CA ALA A 49 10.29 4.58 5.04
C ALA A 49 9.19 4.57 6.13
N PRO A 50 9.21 3.61 7.09
CA PRO A 50 8.15 3.45 8.11
C PRO A 50 7.96 4.64 9.06
N SER A 51 8.87 5.62 9.06
CA SER A 51 8.93 6.69 10.06
C SER A 51 8.41 8.05 9.58
N VAL A 52 7.93 8.13 8.33
CA VAL A 52 7.50 9.41 7.74
C VAL A 52 6.03 9.33 7.33
N ASN A 53 5.24 10.29 7.80
CA ASN A 53 3.83 10.48 7.40
C ASN A 53 3.76 11.10 5.99
N ARG A 54 4.23 10.37 4.99
CA ARG A 54 4.18 10.74 3.57
C ARG A 54 3.81 9.51 2.79
N HIS A 55 2.73 9.61 2.03
CA HIS A 55 2.09 8.48 1.39
C HIS A 55 1.76 8.84 -0.06
N TYR A 56 1.67 7.83 -0.92
CA TYR A 56 1.27 8.06 -2.30
C TYR A 56 -0.13 8.68 -2.38
N THR A 57 -0.26 9.72 -3.20
CA THR A 57 -1.58 10.30 -3.50
C THR A 57 -2.28 9.47 -4.59
N PHE A 58 -3.59 9.64 -4.71
CA PHE A 58 -4.37 9.00 -5.77
C PHE A 58 -3.83 9.34 -7.17
N GLU A 59 -3.46 10.58 -7.42
CA GLU A 59 -2.90 11.03 -8.69
C GLU A 59 -1.57 10.32 -8.99
N GLN A 60 -0.72 10.13 -7.98
CA GLN A 60 0.54 9.43 -8.13
C GLN A 60 0.31 7.96 -8.49
N LEU A 61 -0.60 7.28 -7.78
CA LEU A 61 -0.99 5.90 -8.11
C LEU A 61 -1.56 5.78 -9.53
N TYR A 62 -2.34 6.78 -9.96
CA TYR A 62 -2.89 6.82 -11.31
C TYR A 62 -1.78 7.01 -12.35
N ILE A 63 -0.82 7.90 -12.12
CA ILE A 63 0.35 8.04 -13.01
C ILE A 63 1.11 6.71 -13.13
N LEU A 64 1.35 6.03 -12.00
CA LEU A 64 2.05 4.74 -11.99
C LEU A 64 1.30 3.68 -12.79
N SER A 65 -0.02 3.56 -12.63
CA SER A 65 -0.81 2.57 -13.38
C SER A 65 -0.72 2.81 -14.89
N ARG A 66 -0.70 4.08 -15.32
CA ARG A 66 -0.54 4.45 -16.73
C ARG A 66 0.86 4.17 -17.27
N VAL A 67 1.90 4.45 -16.50
CA VAL A 67 3.30 4.30 -16.94
C VAL A 67 3.72 2.83 -16.97
N TRP A 68 3.33 2.05 -15.96
CA TRP A 68 3.65 0.63 -15.88
C TRP A 68 2.65 -0.27 -16.62
N ASN A 69 1.58 0.32 -17.17
CA ASN A 69 0.53 -0.39 -17.91
C ASN A 69 -0.09 -1.54 -17.09
N VAL A 70 -0.44 -1.24 -15.85
CA VAL A 70 -1.08 -2.16 -14.90
C VAL A 70 -2.45 -1.65 -14.51
N ASP A 71 -3.32 -2.56 -14.03
CA ASP A 71 -4.61 -2.16 -13.47
C ASP A 71 -4.36 -1.29 -12.21
N PHE A 72 -5.13 -0.22 -12.04
CA PHE A 72 -5.00 0.65 -10.86
C PHE A 72 -5.25 -0.10 -9.55
N ASN A 73 -6.09 -1.15 -9.57
CA ASN A 73 -6.46 -1.94 -8.41
C ASN A 73 -5.28 -2.71 -7.80
N VAL A 74 -4.15 -2.87 -8.51
CA VAL A 74 -2.95 -3.52 -7.94
C VAL A 74 -2.38 -2.72 -6.75
N PHE A 75 -2.66 -1.43 -6.67
CA PHE A 75 -2.24 -0.56 -5.57
C PHE A 75 -3.25 -0.49 -4.42
N LEU A 76 -4.35 -1.23 -4.50
CA LEU A 76 -5.39 -1.23 -3.48
C LEU A 76 -5.36 -2.53 -2.65
N PRO A 77 -5.64 -2.47 -1.35
CA PRO A 77 -5.74 -3.66 -0.51
C PRO A 77 -6.91 -4.54 -0.97
N SER A 78 -6.60 -5.77 -1.35
CA SER A 78 -7.55 -6.81 -1.70
C SER A 78 -6.98 -8.16 -1.27
N LEU A 79 -7.80 -9.21 -1.27
CA LEU A 79 -7.27 -10.55 -1.00
C LEU A 79 -6.14 -10.91 -1.98
N GLU A 80 -6.33 -10.60 -3.26
CA GLU A 80 -5.36 -10.88 -4.32
C GLU A 80 -4.04 -10.14 -4.07
N THR A 81 -4.10 -8.82 -3.90
CA THR A 81 -2.90 -7.99 -3.75
C THR A 81 -2.17 -8.24 -2.43
N LEU A 82 -2.90 -8.43 -1.32
CA LEU A 82 -2.27 -8.71 -0.03
C LEU A 82 -1.62 -10.10 0.00
N SER A 83 -2.23 -11.11 -0.61
CA SER A 83 -1.65 -12.48 -0.62
C SER A 83 -0.27 -12.56 -1.29
N GLN A 84 0.06 -11.58 -2.15
CA GLN A 84 1.35 -11.51 -2.84
C GLN A 84 2.46 -10.92 -1.97
N LEU A 85 2.11 -10.13 -0.94
CA LEU A 85 3.08 -9.51 -0.04
C LEU A 85 3.62 -10.52 0.96
N THR A 86 4.94 -10.62 1.10
CA THR A 86 5.61 -11.54 2.05
C THR A 86 5.09 -11.37 3.49
N ALA A 87 4.76 -10.15 3.90
CA ALA A 87 4.22 -9.87 5.23
C ALA A 87 2.88 -10.57 5.48
N PHE A 88 2.11 -10.88 4.43
CA PHE A 88 0.76 -11.42 4.52
C PHE A 88 0.67 -12.92 4.16
N GLN A 89 1.72 -13.52 3.58
CA GLN A 89 1.74 -14.92 3.14
C GLN A 89 1.50 -15.95 4.26
N GLN A 90 1.74 -15.58 5.52
CA GLN A 90 1.53 -16.46 6.67
C GLN A 90 0.07 -16.49 7.17
N TYR A 91 -0.80 -15.62 6.67
CA TYR A 91 -2.19 -15.53 7.11
C TYR A 91 -3.13 -16.26 6.15
N SER A 92 -4.21 -16.80 6.69
CA SER A 92 -5.27 -17.40 5.91
C SER A 92 -6.10 -16.35 5.17
N GLU A 93 -6.79 -16.77 4.11
CA GLU A 93 -7.72 -15.91 3.37
C GLU A 93 -8.77 -15.26 4.28
N VAL A 94 -9.25 -15.98 5.30
CA VAL A 94 -10.23 -15.46 6.27
C VAL A 94 -9.63 -14.31 7.09
N GLU A 95 -8.41 -14.47 7.60
CA GLU A 95 -7.71 -13.44 8.37
C GLU A 95 -7.41 -12.20 7.51
N ILE A 96 -7.02 -12.38 6.25
CA ILE A 96 -6.78 -11.26 5.32
C ILE A 96 -8.10 -10.50 5.04
N LYS A 97 -9.21 -11.21 4.85
CA LYS A 97 -10.54 -10.59 4.68
C LYS A 97 -10.95 -9.80 5.91
N GLU A 98 -10.83 -10.39 7.09
CA GLU A 98 -11.11 -9.69 8.37
C GLU A 98 -10.25 -8.44 8.53
N PHE A 99 -8.98 -8.49 8.14
CA PHE A 99 -8.08 -7.35 8.15
C PHE A 99 -8.55 -6.22 7.21
N ILE A 100 -8.91 -6.56 5.96
CA ILE A 100 -9.43 -5.59 4.99
C ILE A 100 -10.71 -4.94 5.49
N ASP A 101 -11.64 -5.73 6.03
CA ASP A 101 -12.90 -5.22 6.59
C ASP A 101 -12.66 -4.24 7.74
N ASN A 102 -11.75 -4.58 8.65
CA ASN A 102 -11.36 -3.69 9.75
C ASN A 102 -10.68 -2.41 9.26
N LEU A 103 -9.83 -2.51 8.24
CA LEU A 103 -9.21 -1.36 7.60
C LEU A 103 -10.26 -0.42 6.97
N ILE A 104 -11.28 -0.98 6.31
CA ILE A 104 -12.42 -0.20 5.77
C ILE A 104 -13.22 0.46 6.90
N LEU A 105 -13.49 -0.25 7.99
CA LEU A 105 -14.19 0.31 9.15
C LEU A 105 -13.40 1.47 9.77
N ASN A 106 -12.09 1.32 9.93
CA ASN A 106 -11.21 2.37 10.44
C ASN A 106 -11.21 3.62 9.54
N MET A 107 -11.20 3.43 8.22
CA MET A 107 -11.28 4.55 7.25
C MET A 107 -12.63 5.27 7.27
N LYS A 108 -13.74 4.54 7.47
CA LYS A 108 -15.08 5.11 7.63
C LYS A 108 -15.22 5.91 8.94
N GLY A 109 -14.29 5.70 9.87
CA GLY A 109 -14.23 6.32 11.18
C GLY A 109 -15.08 5.58 12.21
N ASN A 110 -14.62 5.60 13.45
CA ASN A 110 -15.40 5.40 14.68
C ASN A 110 -16.51 6.48 14.83
N ASN A 111 -17.25 6.78 13.76
CA ASN A 111 -18.23 7.86 13.63
C ASN A 111 -19.62 7.50 14.17
N TYR A 112 -19.74 6.41 14.95
CA TYR A 112 -20.93 6.11 15.76
C TYR A 112 -20.62 6.31 17.24
N ASN A 113 -20.22 7.52 17.60
CA ASN A 113 -20.38 8.08 18.94
C ASN A 113 -20.90 9.51 18.76
N VAL A 114 -22.16 9.62 18.33
CA VAL A 114 -23.00 10.81 18.51
C VAL A 114 -24.16 10.40 19.41
#